data_AF-A0A6J8A645-F1
#
_entry.id   AF-A0A6J8A645-F1
#
_cell.length_a   1.000
_cell.length_b   1.000
_cell.length_c   1.000
_cell.angle_alpha   90.00
_cell.angle_beta   90.00
_cell.angle_gamma   90.00
#
_symmetry.space_group_name_H-M   'P 1'
#
loop_
_entity.id
_entity.type
_entity.pdbx_description
1 polymer ?
#
loop_
_entity_poly.entity_id
_entity_poly.type
_entity_poly.pdbx_seq_one_letter_code
_entity_poly.pdbx_strand_id
1 'polypeptide(L)'
;MSQKNFIMDMKYNALTTGKYSMWGTLLTSQNKDYYIEEERIDQLENSIWILLNNLRDEGKQYPTAAYMIPNTELQSESDAWKSNRWFQITASTQKVASNLGNILNTETQYCDATKRKLFNFISYNIWTLNTFSTPDTVYGIESEEQARADYLKHMGGKIQDFTVIKTGFWINKLRPEIGCSPYGLVFKPEEDTKYGLLEIEFQNVFEKWLLLICFFL
;
A
#
# COMPACT_ATOMS: atom_id res chain seq x y z
N MET A 1 -39.35 -8.55 -8.76
CA MET A 1 -38.81 -9.91 -8.50
C MET A 1 -38.08 -9.86 -7.17
N SER A 2 -38.41 -10.71 -6.19
CA SER A 2 -37.74 -10.65 -4.88
C SER A 2 -36.29 -11.13 -5.02
N GLN A 3 -35.37 -10.55 -4.23
CA GLN A 3 -33.96 -10.99 -4.18
C GLN A 3 -33.84 -12.51 -3.94
N LYS A 4 -34.76 -13.07 -3.15
CA LYS A 4 -34.82 -14.50 -2.85
C LYS A 4 -35.07 -15.35 -4.10
N ASN A 5 -35.96 -14.91 -4.99
CA ASN A 5 -36.27 -15.64 -6.23
C ASN A 5 -35.10 -15.56 -7.22
N PHE A 6 -34.47 -14.39 -7.36
CA PHE A 6 -33.29 -14.21 -8.20
C PHE A 6 -32.11 -15.11 -7.78
N ILE A 7 -31.87 -15.26 -6.47
CA ILE A 7 -30.80 -16.13 -5.95
C ILE A 7 -31.10 -17.62 -6.20
N MET A 8 -32.36 -18.03 -6.10
CA MET A 8 -32.76 -19.42 -6.37
C MET A 8 -32.64 -19.77 -7.85
N ASP A 9 -33.01 -18.85 -8.74
CA ASP A 9 -32.89 -19.04 -10.20
C ASP A 9 -31.42 -19.18 -10.64
N MET A 10 -30.52 -18.41 -10.02
CA MET A 10 -29.08 -18.48 -10.28
C MET A 10 -28.47 -19.81 -9.81
N LYS A 11 -28.91 -20.34 -8.66
CA LYS A 11 -28.48 -21.67 -8.17
C LYS A 11 -28.96 -22.79 -9.08
N TYR A 12 -30.20 -22.71 -9.55
CA TYR A 12 -30.78 -23.70 -10.47
C TYR A 12 -30.03 -23.72 -11.81
N ASN A 13 -29.70 -22.55 -12.36
CA ASN A 13 -28.96 -22.42 -13.62
C ASN A 13 -27.54 -23.02 -13.55
N ALA A 14 -26.85 -22.82 -12.42
CA ALA A 14 -25.53 -23.42 -12.18
C ALA A 14 -25.59 -24.97 -12.12
N LEU A 15 -26.64 -25.52 -11.50
CA LEU A 15 -26.86 -26.97 -11.44
C LEU A 15 -27.16 -27.58 -12.81
N THR A 16 -27.86 -26.86 -13.69
CA THR A 16 -28.22 -27.37 -15.02
C THR A 16 -27.10 -27.25 -16.06
N THR A 17 -26.20 -26.27 -15.91
CA THR A 17 -25.16 -25.97 -16.93
C THR A 17 -23.76 -26.43 -16.53
N GLY A 18 -23.55 -26.82 -15.26
CA GLY A 18 -22.24 -27.20 -14.73
C GLY A 18 -21.23 -26.06 -14.67
N LYS A 19 -21.63 -24.82 -15.01
CA LYS A 19 -20.78 -23.62 -14.99
C LYS A 19 -21.24 -22.71 -13.86
N TYR A 20 -20.39 -22.54 -12.85
CA TYR A 20 -20.61 -21.55 -11.80
C TYR A 20 -20.43 -20.15 -12.38
N SER A 21 -21.47 -19.31 -12.31
CA SER A 21 -21.31 -17.88 -12.58
C SER A 21 -20.50 -17.24 -11.43
N MET A 22 -19.72 -16.18 -11.69
CA MET A 22 -18.97 -15.46 -10.62
C MET A 22 -19.88 -15.01 -9.46
N TRP A 23 -21.17 -14.84 -9.71
CA TRP A 23 -22.18 -14.52 -8.70
C TRP A 23 -22.54 -15.71 -7.79
N GLY A 24 -22.47 -16.93 -8.31
CA GLY A 24 -22.62 -18.16 -7.52
C GLY A 24 -21.49 -18.33 -6.49
N THR A 25 -20.26 -17.92 -6.84
CA THR A 25 -19.08 -17.93 -5.96
C THR A 25 -19.09 -16.78 -4.95
N LEU A 26 -19.60 -15.60 -5.32
CA LEU A 26 -19.76 -14.43 -4.43
C LEU A 26 -20.84 -14.61 -3.34
N LEU A 27 -21.75 -15.58 -3.52
CA LEU A 27 -22.86 -15.84 -2.58
C LEU A 27 -22.69 -17.16 -1.78
N THR A 28 -21.71 -18.00 -2.11
CA THR A 28 -21.33 -19.15 -1.26
C THR A 28 -20.50 -18.76 -0.06
N SER A 29 -19.94 -17.55 -0.01
CA SER A 29 -19.59 -16.90 1.24
C SER A 29 -20.88 -16.51 1.96
N GLN A 30 -21.56 -17.51 2.51
CA GLN A 30 -22.39 -17.26 3.68
C GLN A 30 -21.48 -16.54 4.66
N ASN A 31 -21.92 -15.40 5.20
CA ASN A 31 -21.36 -14.79 6.41
C ASN A 31 -21.59 -15.75 7.59
N LYS A 32 -20.96 -16.92 7.51
CA LYS A 32 -20.72 -17.82 8.61
C LYS A 32 -19.30 -17.48 9.04
N ASP A 33 -19.21 -16.96 10.26
CA ASP A 33 -18.01 -17.01 11.08
C ASP A 33 -16.98 -15.89 10.87
N TYR A 34 -17.42 -14.63 10.99
CA TYR A 34 -16.60 -13.67 11.76
C TYR A 34 -17.02 -13.76 13.23
N TYR A 35 -16.88 -14.96 13.82
CA TYR A 35 -16.65 -15.03 15.26
C TYR A 35 -15.20 -14.62 15.44
N ILE A 36 -14.97 -13.36 15.82
CA ILE A 36 -13.67 -12.96 16.31
C ILE A 36 -13.57 -13.62 17.69
N GLU A 37 -12.82 -14.71 17.79
CA GLU A 37 -12.51 -15.34 19.07
C GLU A 37 -12.00 -14.24 20.04
N GLU A 38 -12.34 -14.32 21.33
CA GLU A 38 -11.97 -13.27 22.31
C GLU A 38 -10.48 -12.90 22.23
N GLU A 39 -9.61 -13.89 22.01
CA GLU A 39 -8.17 -13.68 21.84
C GLU A 39 -7.81 -12.79 20.63
N ARG A 40 -8.61 -12.82 19.55
CA ARG A 40 -8.46 -11.94 18.38
C ARG A 40 -9.05 -10.54 18.61
N ILE A 41 -10.02 -10.41 19.52
CA ILE A 41 -10.54 -9.10 19.94
C ILE A 41 -9.43 -8.36 20.68
N ASP A 42 -8.74 -9.02 21.61
CA ASP A 42 -7.61 -8.43 22.34
C ASP A 42 -6.47 -8.00 21.40
N GLN A 43 -6.16 -8.82 20.39
CA GLN A 43 -5.18 -8.46 19.35
C GLN A 43 -5.63 -7.25 18.53
N LEU A 44 -6.91 -7.17 18.18
CA LEU A 44 -7.48 -6.04 17.44
C LEU A 44 -7.49 -4.77 18.29
N GLU A 45 -7.89 -4.86 19.56
CA GLU A 45 -7.90 -3.74 20.50
C GLU A 45 -6.47 -3.23 20.76
N ASN A 46 -5.50 -4.13 20.93
CA ASN A 46 -4.09 -3.75 21.04
C ASN A 46 -3.59 -3.08 19.75
N SER A 47 -3.97 -3.59 18.58
CA SER A 47 -3.62 -2.98 17.28
C SER A 47 -4.22 -1.57 17.12
N ILE A 48 -5.48 -1.40 17.53
CA ILE A 48 -6.17 -0.10 17.56
C ILE A 48 -5.50 0.84 18.56
N TRP A 49 -5.14 0.35 19.75
CA TRP A 49 -4.46 1.13 20.77
C TRP A 49 -3.07 1.58 20.29
N ILE A 50 -2.30 0.71 19.65
CA ILE A 50 -1.01 1.05 19.03
C ILE A 50 -1.22 2.11 17.95
N LEU A 51 -2.21 1.94 17.07
CA LEU A 51 -2.54 2.93 16.04
C LEU A 51 -2.91 4.29 16.67
N LEU A 52 -3.81 4.31 17.65
CA LEU A 52 -4.24 5.53 18.33
C LEU A 52 -3.09 6.20 19.08
N ASN A 53 -2.23 5.44 19.73
CA ASN A 53 -1.03 5.98 20.37
C ASN A 53 -0.02 6.48 19.35
N ASN A 54 0.14 5.81 18.21
CA ASN A 54 0.97 6.29 17.11
C ASN A 54 0.46 7.61 16.54
N LEU A 55 -0.85 7.85 16.57
CA LEU A 55 -1.49 9.11 16.16
C LEU A 55 -1.47 10.21 17.23
N ARG A 56 -1.27 9.88 18.52
CA ARG A 56 -1.17 10.87 19.60
C ARG A 56 0.25 11.45 19.63
N ASP A 57 0.35 12.78 19.52
CA ASP A 57 1.62 13.53 19.51
C ASP A 57 2.24 13.75 20.91
N GLU A 58 1.56 13.30 21.96
CA GLU A 58 1.96 13.60 23.34
C GLU A 58 3.21 12.82 23.76
N GLY A 59 4.33 13.54 23.93
CA GLY A 59 5.54 13.03 24.59
C GLY A 59 6.51 12.23 23.70
N LYS A 60 6.27 12.15 22.39
CA LYS A 60 7.22 11.47 21.49
C LYS A 60 8.37 12.39 21.12
N GLN A 61 9.60 11.94 21.39
CA GLN A 61 10.79 12.50 20.76
C GLN A 61 10.86 11.99 19.33
N TYR A 62 10.40 12.79 18.38
CA TYR A 62 10.61 12.49 16.99
C TYR A 62 12.05 12.81 16.59
N PRO A 63 12.71 11.96 15.78
CA PRO A 63 14.05 12.24 15.30
C PRO A 63 14.08 13.57 14.52
N THR A 64 15.21 14.27 14.58
CA THR A 64 15.39 15.59 13.93
C THR A 64 15.32 15.54 12.40
N ALA A 65 15.41 14.35 11.82
CA ALA A 65 15.30 14.07 10.39
C ALA A 65 14.36 12.88 10.14
N ALA A 66 13.85 12.77 8.91
CA ALA A 66 13.21 11.54 8.47
C ALA A 66 14.19 10.37 8.63
N TYR A 67 13.68 9.20 8.99
CA TYR A 67 14.52 8.04 9.24
C TYR A 67 13.96 6.81 8.55
N MET A 68 14.87 5.94 8.12
CA MET A 68 14.54 4.62 7.61
C MET A 68 14.38 3.66 8.78
N ILE A 69 13.33 2.86 8.76
CA ILE A 69 13.14 1.78 9.75
C ILE A 69 14.14 0.66 9.42
N PRO A 70 14.94 0.17 10.39
CA PRO A 70 15.91 -0.90 10.16
C PRO A 70 15.27 -2.19 9.63
N ASN A 71 16.00 -2.96 8.83
CA ASN A 71 15.59 -4.26 8.27
C ASN A 71 14.41 -4.19 7.29
N THR A 72 14.21 -3.04 6.66
CA THR A 72 13.11 -2.81 5.70
C THR A 72 13.58 -2.65 4.25
N GLU A 73 14.88 -2.86 3.99
CA GLU A 73 15.56 -2.67 2.70
C GLU A 73 15.07 -3.66 1.63
N LEU A 74 14.57 -4.83 2.04
CA LEU A 74 13.95 -5.84 1.17
C LEU A 74 12.46 -5.55 0.89
N GLN A 75 11.94 -4.43 1.40
CA GLN A 75 10.59 -3.94 1.14
C GLN A 75 9.49 -5.00 1.27
N SER A 76 8.76 -5.30 0.19
CA SER A 76 7.65 -6.26 0.18
C SER A 76 8.06 -7.68 0.60
N GLU A 77 9.34 -8.03 0.54
CA GLU A 77 9.86 -9.30 1.02
C GLU A 77 10.18 -9.27 2.53
N SER A 78 10.31 -8.09 3.14
CA SER A 78 10.59 -7.93 4.57
C SER A 78 9.31 -7.92 5.41
N ASP A 79 9.25 -8.79 6.41
CA ASP A 79 8.16 -8.76 7.38
C ASP A 79 8.22 -7.52 8.29
N ALA A 80 9.43 -7.01 8.58
CA ALA A 80 9.59 -5.75 9.29
C ALA A 80 8.99 -4.58 8.50
N TRP A 81 9.14 -4.59 7.17
CA TRP A 81 8.53 -3.58 6.31
C TRP A 81 7.00 -3.69 6.33
N LYS A 82 6.44 -4.89 6.17
CA LYS A 82 4.97 -5.11 6.19
C LYS A 82 4.36 -4.67 7.53
N SER A 83 4.98 -5.10 8.62
CA SER A 83 4.57 -4.82 10.00
C SER A 83 4.83 -3.39 10.47
N ASN A 84 5.56 -2.57 9.72
CA ASN A 84 5.62 -1.13 9.99
C ASN A 84 4.73 -0.33 9.04
N ARG A 85 4.47 -0.86 7.84
CA ARG A 85 3.66 -0.18 6.82
C ARG A 85 2.16 -0.24 7.09
N TRP A 86 1.66 -1.32 7.70
CA TRP A 86 0.22 -1.56 7.90
C TRP A 86 -0.53 -0.49 8.71
N PHE A 87 0.15 0.20 9.64
CA PHE A 87 -0.46 1.30 10.43
C PHE A 87 -0.22 2.69 9.84
N GLN A 88 0.38 2.80 8.66
CA GLN A 88 0.83 4.08 8.10
C GLN A 88 0.08 4.49 6.82
N ILE A 89 -0.12 5.79 6.66
CA ILE A 89 -0.53 6.38 5.40
C ILE A 89 0.70 6.46 4.50
N THR A 90 0.77 5.61 3.48
CA THR A 90 1.89 5.61 2.55
C THR A 90 1.70 6.63 1.44
N ALA A 91 2.80 7.01 0.77
CA ALA A 91 2.73 7.88 -0.42
C ALA A 91 1.70 7.40 -1.45
N SER A 92 1.62 6.08 -1.68
CA SER A 92 0.65 5.46 -2.60
C SER A 92 -0.81 5.56 -2.16
N THR A 93 -1.09 5.80 -0.88
CA THR A 93 -2.46 5.81 -0.31
C THR A 93 -2.89 7.19 0.16
N GLN A 94 -1.96 8.15 0.24
CA GLN A 94 -2.14 9.50 0.77
C GLN A 94 -3.30 10.25 0.10
N LYS A 95 -3.43 10.19 -1.22
CA LYS A 95 -4.53 10.83 -1.95
C LYS A 95 -5.89 10.26 -1.55
N VAL A 96 -5.99 8.93 -1.42
CA VAL A 96 -7.24 8.27 -1.03
C VAL A 96 -7.57 8.59 0.43
N ALA A 97 -6.58 8.50 1.32
CA ALA A 97 -6.72 8.84 2.73
C ALA A 97 -7.18 10.28 2.94
N SER A 98 -6.60 11.25 2.22
CA SER A 98 -6.99 12.67 2.28
C SER A 98 -8.43 12.89 1.83
N ASN A 99 -8.84 12.27 0.72
CA ASN A 99 -10.22 12.37 0.24
C ASN A 99 -11.23 11.78 1.24
N LEU A 100 -10.90 10.63 1.84
CA LEU A 100 -11.74 10.02 2.87
C LEU A 100 -11.80 10.89 4.13
N GLY A 101 -10.67 11.44 4.59
CA GLY A 101 -10.62 12.34 5.73
C GLY A 101 -11.47 13.60 5.53
N ASN A 102 -11.47 14.18 4.33
CA ASN A 102 -12.34 15.32 4.01
C ASN A 102 -13.82 14.95 4.13
N ILE A 103 -14.24 13.81 3.56
CA ILE A 103 -15.63 13.34 3.64
C ILE A 103 -16.05 13.11 5.10
N LEU A 104 -15.21 12.45 5.89
CA LEU A 104 -15.45 12.18 7.31
C LEU A 104 -15.58 13.46 8.15
N ASN A 105 -14.85 14.51 7.80
CA ASN A 105 -14.91 15.78 8.53
C ASN A 105 -16.13 16.63 8.16
N THR A 106 -16.72 16.42 6.98
CA THR A 106 -17.82 17.25 6.47
C THR A 106 -19.20 16.62 6.62
N GLU A 107 -19.30 15.29 6.66
CA GLU A 107 -20.57 14.57 6.69
C GLU A 107 -20.90 14.04 8.09
N THR A 108 -22.11 14.29 8.58
CA THR A 108 -22.61 13.70 9.83
C THR A 108 -23.24 12.32 9.65
N GLN A 109 -23.59 11.96 8.40
CA GLN A 109 -24.08 10.64 8.01
C GLN A 109 -23.52 10.24 6.65
N TYR A 110 -22.98 9.02 6.57
CA TYR A 110 -22.35 8.52 5.36
C TYR A 110 -23.30 7.65 4.54
N CYS A 111 -23.38 7.91 3.24
CA CYS A 111 -24.06 7.01 2.31
C CYS A 111 -23.32 5.67 2.17
N ASP A 112 -24.01 4.64 1.68
CA ASP A 112 -23.43 3.29 1.54
C ASP A 112 -22.22 3.25 0.59
N ALA A 113 -22.14 4.16 -0.38
CA ALA A 113 -20.98 4.28 -1.25
C ALA A 113 -19.73 4.74 -0.49
N THR A 114 -19.87 5.72 0.40
CA THR A 114 -18.78 6.20 1.27
C THR A 114 -18.35 5.11 2.25
N LYS A 115 -19.30 4.42 2.88
CA LYS A 115 -19.02 3.27 3.77
C LYS A 115 -18.24 2.17 3.06
N ARG A 116 -18.61 1.83 1.82
CA ARG A 116 -17.88 0.86 0.99
C ARG A 116 -16.46 1.31 0.66
N LYS A 117 -16.25 2.59 0.32
CA LYS A 117 -14.90 3.13 0.06
C LYS A 117 -14.02 3.06 1.32
N LEU A 118 -14.56 3.42 2.49
CA LEU A 118 -13.89 3.28 3.78
C LEU A 118 -13.53 1.83 4.08
N PHE A 119 -14.48 0.91 3.96
CA PHE A 119 -14.24 -0.51 4.17
C PHE A 119 -13.17 -1.07 3.23
N ASN A 120 -13.21 -0.72 1.95
CA ASN A 120 -12.19 -1.13 0.98
C ASN A 120 -10.81 -0.55 1.33
N PHE A 121 -10.75 0.71 1.77
CA PHE A 121 -9.50 1.34 2.18
C PHE A 121 -8.90 0.64 3.41
N ILE A 122 -9.71 0.39 4.44
CA ILE A 122 -9.29 -0.30 5.68
C ILE A 122 -8.90 -1.74 5.40
N SER A 123 -9.75 -2.50 4.69
CA SER A 123 -9.50 -3.91 4.40
C SER A 123 -8.23 -4.13 3.57
N TYR A 124 -7.93 -3.23 2.63
CA TYR A 124 -6.73 -3.31 1.80
C TYR A 124 -5.48 -2.85 2.53
N ASN A 125 -5.51 -1.66 3.16
CA ASN A 125 -4.30 -1.00 3.67
C ASN A 125 -3.96 -1.37 5.12
N ILE A 126 -4.95 -1.73 5.93
CA ILE A 126 -4.77 -2.04 7.36
C ILE A 126 -4.84 -3.54 7.60
N TRP A 127 -5.87 -4.20 7.06
CA TRP A 127 -6.11 -5.63 7.34
C TRP A 127 -5.49 -6.57 6.31
N THR A 128 -4.92 -6.06 5.21
CA THR A 128 -4.28 -6.85 4.15
C THR A 128 -5.15 -7.96 3.55
N LEU A 129 -6.48 -7.86 3.65
CA LEU A 129 -7.41 -8.95 3.32
C LEU A 129 -7.57 -9.17 1.81
N ASN A 130 -7.12 -8.24 0.97
CA ASN A 130 -7.38 -8.24 -0.47
C ASN A 130 -6.14 -7.85 -1.29
N THR A 131 -5.05 -8.60 -1.18
CA THR A 131 -3.88 -8.40 -2.05
C THR A 131 -4.19 -8.88 -3.47
N PHE A 132 -4.74 -7.99 -4.29
CA PHE A 132 -4.93 -8.22 -5.72
C PHE A 132 -3.67 -7.77 -6.47
N SER A 133 -3.17 -8.63 -7.38
CA SER A 133 -2.05 -8.32 -8.27
C SER A 133 -2.48 -8.55 -9.71
N THR A 134 -2.19 -7.61 -10.61
CA THR A 134 -2.39 -7.75 -12.05
C THR A 134 -1.11 -8.25 -12.73
N PRO A 135 -1.19 -8.85 -13.94
CA PRO A 135 0.00 -9.14 -14.74
C PRO A 135 0.92 -7.92 -14.91
N ASP A 136 0.34 -6.73 -15.09
CA ASP A 136 1.11 -5.47 -15.19
C ASP A 136 1.85 -5.13 -13.89
N THR A 137 1.21 -5.40 -12.74
CA THR A 137 1.83 -5.20 -11.41
C THR A 137 3.01 -6.14 -11.23
N VAL A 138 2.85 -7.42 -11.62
CA VAL A 138 3.91 -8.42 -11.59
C VAL A 138 5.07 -8.02 -12.50
N TYR A 139 4.76 -7.62 -13.74
CA TYR A 139 5.76 -7.18 -14.71
C TYR A 139 6.56 -5.96 -14.23
N GLY A 140 5.88 -4.99 -13.60
CA GLY A 140 6.55 -3.84 -12.98
C GLY A 140 7.50 -4.23 -11.84
N ILE A 141 7.08 -5.16 -10.98
CA ILE A 141 7.92 -5.68 -9.88
C ILE A 141 9.15 -6.40 -10.43
N GLU A 142 8.97 -7.31 -11.40
CA GLU A 142 10.05 -8.10 -11.99
C GLU A 142 11.07 -7.23 -12.75
N SER A 143 10.60 -6.13 -13.34
CA SER A 143 11.41 -5.26 -14.18
C SER A 143 12.08 -4.11 -13.42
N GLU A 144 11.73 -3.91 -12.14
CA GLU A 144 12.26 -2.83 -11.28
C GLU A 144 13.80 -2.86 -11.20
N GLU A 145 14.38 -4.03 -10.96
CA GLU A 145 15.83 -4.17 -10.78
C GLU A 145 16.59 -3.81 -12.05
N GLN A 146 16.08 -4.26 -13.20
CA GLN A 146 16.67 -3.95 -14.50
C GLN A 146 16.57 -2.45 -14.79
N ALA A 147 15.42 -1.83 -14.54
CA ALA A 147 15.25 -0.39 -14.74
C ALA A 147 16.19 0.45 -13.85
N ARG A 148 16.41 0.01 -12.60
CA ARG A 148 17.39 0.63 -11.69
C ARG A 148 18.81 0.53 -12.24
N ALA A 149 19.20 -0.63 -12.75
CA ALA A 149 20.52 -0.87 -13.35
C ALA A 149 20.74 -0.03 -14.61
N ASP A 150 19.72 0.08 -15.48
CA ASP A 150 19.77 0.90 -16.68
C ASP A 150 19.90 2.38 -16.36
N TYR A 151 19.18 2.86 -15.33
CA TYR A 151 19.29 4.22 -14.83
C TYR A 151 20.70 4.51 -14.28
N LEU A 152 21.23 3.62 -13.43
CA LEU A 152 22.59 3.71 -12.89
C LEU A 152 23.63 3.81 -14.02
N LYS A 153 23.53 2.93 -15.03
CA LYS A 153 24.45 2.93 -16.19
C LYS A 153 24.34 4.22 -17.00
N HIS A 154 23.12 4.68 -17.27
CA HIS A 154 22.88 5.90 -18.04
C HIS A 154 23.46 7.14 -17.35
N MET A 155 23.23 7.27 -16.05
CA MET A 155 23.67 8.41 -15.27
C MET A 155 25.16 8.34 -14.91
N GLY A 156 25.72 7.16 -14.69
CA GLY A 156 27.17 6.98 -14.50
C GLY A 156 28.01 7.40 -15.71
N GLY A 157 27.43 7.39 -16.92
CA GLY A 157 28.07 7.96 -18.11
C GLY A 157 28.06 9.50 -18.16
N LYS A 158 27.30 10.17 -17.28
CA LYS A 158 27.13 11.63 -17.23
C LYS A 158 27.69 12.26 -15.96
N ILE A 159 27.60 11.55 -14.84
CA ILE A 159 27.97 12.00 -13.50
C ILE A 159 28.95 10.97 -12.95
N GLN A 160 30.17 11.41 -12.68
CA GLN A 160 31.19 10.57 -12.05
C GLN A 160 30.71 10.09 -10.68
N ASP A 161 30.98 8.82 -10.37
CA ASP A 161 30.64 8.16 -9.12
C ASP A 161 29.13 8.14 -8.77
N PHE A 162 28.26 8.37 -9.75
CA PHE A 162 26.82 8.27 -9.57
C PHE A 162 26.41 6.89 -9.04
N THR A 163 25.64 6.87 -7.96
CA THR A 163 25.11 5.62 -7.40
C THR A 163 23.65 5.75 -6.97
N VAL A 164 22.98 4.60 -6.98
CA VAL A 164 21.62 4.42 -6.49
C VAL A 164 21.64 3.34 -5.43
N ILE A 165 21.29 3.71 -4.20
CA ILE A 165 21.29 2.80 -3.06
C ILE A 165 19.87 2.30 -2.83
N LYS A 166 19.70 0.98 -2.75
CA LYS A 166 18.42 0.37 -2.33
C LYS A 166 18.06 0.84 -0.92
N THR A 167 16.78 1.02 -0.68
CA THR A 167 16.31 1.60 0.57
C THR A 167 15.02 0.96 1.03
N GLY A 168 14.67 1.22 2.29
CA GLY A 168 13.52 0.62 2.95
C GLY A 168 12.37 1.58 3.17
N PHE A 169 11.70 1.42 4.30
CA PHE A 169 10.55 2.22 4.69
C PHE A 169 10.98 3.42 5.54
N TRP A 170 10.70 4.61 5.02
CA TRP A 170 10.99 5.88 5.65
C TRP A 170 9.75 6.45 6.31
N ILE A 171 9.94 7.01 7.50
CA ILE A 171 8.90 7.71 8.26
C ILE A 171 9.17 9.22 8.26
N ASN A 172 8.11 10.01 8.06
CA ASN A 172 8.20 11.45 8.19
C ASN A 172 8.35 11.84 9.67
N LYS A 173 9.35 12.67 9.96
CA LYS A 173 9.65 13.10 11.32
C LYS A 173 8.56 13.92 12.00
N LEU A 174 7.85 14.76 11.25
CA LEU A 174 6.84 15.67 11.78
C LEU A 174 5.47 15.01 11.84
N ARG A 175 5.28 13.95 11.04
CA ARG A 175 4.01 13.25 10.85
C ARG A 175 4.31 11.75 10.75
N PRO A 176 4.58 11.08 11.89
CA PRO A 176 4.97 9.68 11.91
C PRO A 176 3.93 8.75 11.35
N GLU A 177 2.67 9.18 11.25
CA GLU A 177 1.59 8.45 10.58
C GLU A 177 1.76 8.39 9.06
N ILE A 178 2.75 9.11 8.50
CA ILE A 178 3.06 9.16 7.07
C ILE A 178 4.42 8.49 6.81
N GLY A 179 4.44 7.59 5.83
CA GLY A 179 5.67 6.93 5.39
C GLY A 179 5.78 6.72 3.87
N CYS A 180 6.96 6.35 3.40
CA CYS A 180 7.19 6.00 2.00
C CYS A 180 8.30 4.95 1.85
N SER A 181 8.30 4.24 0.72
CA SER A 181 9.39 3.34 0.33
C SER A 181 9.81 3.68 -1.07
N PRO A 182 10.76 4.61 -1.23
CA PRO A 182 11.31 4.93 -2.54
C PRO A 182 12.00 3.71 -3.15
N TYR A 183 12.08 3.67 -4.47
CA TYR A 183 12.82 2.61 -5.17
C TYR A 183 14.34 2.75 -5.02
N GLY A 184 14.82 3.94 -4.69
CA GLY A 184 16.23 4.14 -4.35
C GLY A 184 16.54 5.54 -3.86
N LEU A 185 17.70 5.67 -3.22
CA LEU A 185 18.32 6.94 -2.85
C LEU A 185 19.38 7.25 -3.89
N VAL A 186 19.30 8.42 -4.51
CA VAL A 186 20.31 8.87 -5.46
C VAL A 186 21.38 9.64 -4.70
N PHE A 187 22.64 9.20 -4.85
CA PHE A 187 23.76 9.64 -4.02
C PHE A 187 24.98 9.97 -4.87
N LYS A 188 25.73 10.99 -4.44
CA LYS A 188 27.00 11.41 -5.06
C LYS A 188 28.08 11.26 -3.99
N PRO A 189 28.97 10.27 -4.11
CA PRO A 189 30.00 9.97 -3.12
C PRO A 189 30.88 11.14 -2.75
N GLU A 190 31.21 12.01 -3.70
CA GLU A 190 32.06 13.19 -3.45
C GLU A 190 31.45 14.19 -2.47
N GLU A 191 30.11 14.27 -2.42
CA GLU A 191 29.38 15.26 -1.61
C GLU A 191 28.85 14.66 -0.31
N ASP A 192 29.02 13.36 -0.10
CA ASP A 192 28.46 12.55 1.00
C ASP A 192 26.98 12.88 1.31
N THR A 193 26.24 13.29 0.28
CA THR A 193 24.88 13.81 0.42
C THR A 193 23.94 13.12 -0.56
N LYS A 194 22.81 12.64 -0.04
CA LYS A 194 21.68 12.20 -0.86
C LYS A 194 21.04 13.42 -1.52
N TYR A 195 21.01 13.45 -2.84
CA TYR A 195 20.44 14.58 -3.59
C TYR A 195 19.10 14.24 -4.28
N GLY A 196 18.63 13.00 -4.19
CA GLY A 196 17.34 12.63 -4.80
C GLY A 196 16.75 11.30 -4.36
N LEU A 197 15.51 11.08 -4.78
CA LEU A 197 14.81 9.80 -4.73
C LEU A 197 14.61 9.27 -6.14
N LEU A 198 14.72 7.95 -6.28
CA LEU A 198 14.37 7.25 -7.50
C LEU A 198 12.93 6.75 -7.40
N GLU A 199 12.10 7.13 -8.38
CA GLU A 199 10.79 6.55 -8.65
C GLU A 199 10.84 5.87 -10.04
N ILE A 200 10.34 4.64 -10.14
CA ILE A 200 10.35 3.90 -11.42
C ILE A 200 8.90 3.56 -11.79
N GLU A 201 8.48 4.02 -12.97
CA GLU A 201 7.13 3.75 -13.47
C GLU A 201 7.13 2.94 -14.77
N PHE A 202 6.23 1.97 -14.79
CA PHE A 202 6.12 0.96 -15.84
C PHE A 202 4.86 1.23 -16.67
N GLN A 203 5.01 1.73 -17.90
CA GLN A 203 3.87 2.02 -18.78
C GLN A 203 3.68 0.92 -19.81
N ASN A 204 2.77 -0.02 -19.52
CA ASN A 204 2.50 -1.17 -20.39
C ASN A 204 1.90 -0.80 -21.77
N VAL A 205 1.49 0.46 -21.97
CA VAL A 205 0.95 0.95 -23.25
C VAL A 205 2.04 1.13 -24.32
N PHE A 206 3.32 1.27 -23.94
CA PHE A 206 4.39 1.63 -24.87
C PHE A 206 5.50 0.58 -25.01
N GLU A 207 5.40 -0.57 -24.35
CA GLU A 207 6.52 -1.53 -24.17
C GLU A 207 7.84 -0.82 -23.75
N LYS A 208 7.69 0.30 -23.04
CA LYS A 208 8.78 1.21 -22.64
C LYS A 208 8.49 1.76 -21.26
N TRP A 209 9.55 1.89 -20.48
CA TRP A 209 9.49 2.44 -19.13
C TRP A 209 9.70 3.95 -19.16
N LEU A 210 9.08 4.64 -18.20
CA LEU A 210 9.29 6.06 -17.96
C LEU A 210 9.92 6.21 -16.57
N LEU A 211 11.12 6.78 -16.55
CA LEU A 211 11.80 7.14 -15.30
C LEU A 211 11.28 8.49 -14.84
N LEU A 212 10.70 8.53 -13.64
CA LEU A 212 10.29 9.77 -12.98
C LEU A 212 11.27 10.02 -11.84
N ILE A 213 12.08 11.07 -11.95
CA ILE A 213 12.93 11.50 -10.84
C ILE A 213 12.10 12.44 -9.98
N CYS A 214 11.70 11.97 -8.81
CA CYS A 214 11.00 12.79 -7.83
C CYS A 214 12.03 13.42 -6.88
N PHE A 215 12.21 14.74 -6.96
CA PHE A 215 12.96 15.49 -5.95
C PHE A 215 12.03 15.76 -4.76
N PHE A 216 12.14 14.94 -3.72
CA PHE A 216 11.56 15.27 -2.41
C PHE A 216 12.67 15.21 -1.35
N LEU A 217 13.03 16.39 -0.85
CA LEU A 217 13.73 16.61 0.40
C LEU A 217 12.97 17.69 1.18
#